data_AF-A0A8H3IPR7-F1
#
_entry.id   AF-A0A8H3IPR7-F1
#
_cell.length_a   1.000
_cell.length_b   1.000
_cell.length_c   1.000
_cell.angle_alpha   90.00
_cell.angle_beta   90.00
_cell.angle_gamma   90.00
#
_symmetry.space_group_name_H-M   'P 1'
#
loop_
_entity.id
_entity.type
_entity.pdbx_description
1 polymer ?
#
loop_
_entity_poly.entity_id
_entity_poly.type
_entity_poly.pdbx_seq_one_letter_code
_entity_poly.pdbx_strand_id
1 'polypeptide(L)'
;MDGISVHASRENMGYKLANRIKNVLTAEQLEEIDVVMPIPETSNTTAPCVAVRLNKPYRQGFVKNRYVFRTFIMPGQAARQKGVRRKLNPMDHQFAGKTVLLVDDRRTSRKGNSYRHTSGGSRLFVSKDDTDAETINSIVRGTTSKEIVLMAKEAGAKKVYFASAAPRIRHPHIYGIDLASPSELIAHQRSVDEIATHIGAEKVIFQALEDLIDACRQAAPPEHYARETQEFEVGVFNGNYVTPVPNGYFAHLERIRGHNKKMKVIEGARKAVAKGSAGEEDFQIATNGAEVTEDGRVVAASSTGADDASMVNGDTPAVPSIKRKRTIDDESGPASRPLYSQDIAIHNHNDYGEGDE
;
A
#
# COMPACT_ATOMS: atom_id res chain seq x y z
N MET A 1 3.80 -22.82 4.94
CA MET A 1 2.52 -22.70 5.68
C MET A 1 1.72 -23.91 5.32
N ASP A 2 1.22 -24.67 6.30
CA ASP A 2 0.44 -25.90 6.05
C ASP A 2 1.15 -26.88 5.10
N GLY A 3 2.45 -27.07 5.29
CA GLY A 3 3.30 -27.89 4.40
C GLY A 3 3.66 -27.25 3.05
N ILE A 4 2.96 -26.21 2.61
CA ILE A 4 3.20 -25.53 1.32
C ILE A 4 4.36 -24.52 1.43
N SER A 5 5.32 -24.61 0.51
CA SER A 5 6.40 -23.63 0.38
C SER A 5 5.89 -22.35 -0.27
N VAL A 6 5.91 -21.25 0.49
CA VAL A 6 5.48 -19.93 0.00
C VAL A 6 6.37 -19.44 -1.15
N HIS A 7 7.67 -19.74 -1.09
CA HIS A 7 8.60 -19.39 -2.14
C HIS A 7 8.26 -20.11 -3.45
N ALA A 8 8.11 -21.44 -3.39
CA ALA A 8 7.76 -22.24 -4.57
C ALA A 8 6.38 -21.86 -5.13
N SER A 9 5.41 -21.54 -4.28
CA SER A 9 4.11 -21.02 -4.73
C SER A 9 4.27 -19.73 -5.55
N ARG A 10 5.14 -18.80 -5.12
CA ARG A 10 5.37 -17.55 -5.85
C ARG A 10 6.11 -17.75 -7.17
N GLU A 11 7.05 -18.70 -7.23
CA GLU A 11 7.70 -19.09 -8.48
C GLU A 11 6.69 -19.69 -9.47
N ASN A 12 5.85 -20.62 -8.99
CA ASN A 12 4.76 -21.21 -9.77
C ASN A 12 3.76 -20.16 -10.25
N MET A 13 3.40 -19.19 -9.40
CA MET A 13 2.58 -18.03 -9.79
C MET A 13 3.23 -17.27 -10.95
N GLY A 14 4.55 -17.09 -10.95
CA GLY A 14 5.26 -16.40 -12.04
C GLY A 14 5.19 -17.15 -13.37
N TYR A 15 5.36 -18.47 -13.36
CA TYR A 15 5.21 -19.29 -14.58
C TYR A 15 3.78 -19.24 -15.13
N LYS A 16 2.79 -19.34 -14.26
CA LYS A 16 1.37 -19.24 -14.64
C LYS A 16 1.02 -17.83 -15.13
N LEU A 17 1.53 -16.79 -14.48
CA LEU A 17 1.36 -15.39 -14.90
C LEU A 17 1.89 -15.16 -16.31
N ALA A 18 3.08 -15.69 -16.62
CA ALA A 18 3.65 -15.60 -17.96
C ALA A 18 2.79 -16.28 -19.02
N ASN A 19 2.22 -17.46 -18.73
CA ASN A 19 1.28 -18.12 -19.65
C ASN A 19 0.03 -17.24 -19.86
N ARG A 20 -0.49 -16.64 -18.77
CA ARG A 20 -1.62 -15.70 -18.87
C ARG A 20 -1.28 -14.47 -19.71
N ILE A 21 -0.09 -13.90 -19.55
CA ILE A 21 0.38 -12.76 -20.34
C ILE A 21 0.42 -13.12 -21.83
N LYS A 22 0.95 -14.29 -22.21
CA LYS A 22 0.96 -14.76 -23.60
C LYS A 22 -0.43 -14.91 -24.21
N ASN A 23 -1.43 -15.27 -23.39
CA ASN A 23 -2.80 -15.44 -23.84
C ASN A 23 -3.59 -14.12 -23.94
N VAL A 24 -3.17 -13.10 -23.19
CA VAL A 24 -3.87 -11.80 -23.12
C VAL A 24 -3.27 -10.78 -24.08
N LEU A 25 -1.95 -10.79 -24.26
CA LEU A 25 -1.26 -9.88 -25.18
C LEU A 25 -1.22 -10.46 -26.59
N THR A 26 -1.27 -9.57 -27.59
CA THR A 26 -0.99 -9.96 -28.98
C THR A 26 0.50 -10.31 -29.14
N ALA A 27 0.84 -11.02 -30.22
CA ALA A 27 2.24 -11.33 -30.54
C ALA A 27 3.10 -10.05 -30.64
N GLU A 28 2.58 -9.01 -31.29
CA GLU A 28 3.23 -7.70 -31.44
C GLU A 28 3.47 -7.02 -30.08
N GLN A 29 2.47 -7.02 -29.20
CA GLN A 29 2.60 -6.43 -27.86
C GLN A 29 3.61 -7.19 -27.01
N LEU A 30 3.66 -8.52 -27.13
CA LEU A 30 4.62 -9.34 -26.41
C LEU A 30 6.04 -9.13 -26.94
N GLU A 31 6.21 -9.00 -28.26
CA GLU A 31 7.49 -8.72 -28.90
C GLU A 31 8.02 -7.36 -28.48
N GLU A 32 7.16 -6.34 -28.42
CA GLU A 32 7.51 -4.97 -28.01
C GLU A 32 8.06 -4.87 -26.57
N ILE A 33 7.72 -5.80 -25.67
CA ILE A 33 8.25 -5.78 -24.30
C ILE A 33 9.77 -6.01 -24.31
N ASP A 34 10.54 -5.00 -23.91
CA ASP A 34 12.01 -5.06 -23.88
C ASP A 34 12.53 -5.77 -22.63
N VAL A 35 11.81 -5.65 -21.51
CA VAL A 35 12.33 -6.05 -20.20
C VAL A 35 11.22 -6.27 -19.17
N VAL A 36 11.40 -7.27 -18.32
CA VAL A 36 10.56 -7.55 -17.15
C VAL A 36 11.23 -7.01 -15.89
N MET A 37 10.47 -6.26 -15.09
CA MET A 37 10.96 -5.64 -13.85
C MET A 37 10.03 -5.93 -12.68
N PRO A 38 10.54 -6.35 -11.51
CA PRO A 38 9.73 -6.50 -10.31
C PRO A 38 9.45 -5.15 -9.66
N ILE A 39 8.30 -5.06 -8.99
CA ILE A 39 8.07 -4.08 -7.94
C ILE A 39 8.52 -4.69 -6.61
N PRO A 40 9.63 -4.23 -6.01
CA PRO A 40 10.22 -4.90 -4.86
C PRO A 40 9.35 -4.82 -3.59
N GLU A 41 9.49 -5.77 -2.65
CA GLU A 41 10.43 -6.91 -2.66
C GLU A 41 9.76 -8.24 -3.00
N THR A 42 8.45 -8.38 -2.76
CA THR A 42 7.73 -9.66 -2.88
C THR A 42 7.77 -10.21 -4.30
N SER A 43 7.70 -9.34 -5.30
CA SER A 43 7.73 -9.73 -6.72
C SER A 43 9.10 -10.15 -7.21
N ASN A 44 10.16 -10.04 -6.40
CA ASN A 44 11.50 -10.47 -6.78
C ASN A 44 11.59 -11.99 -7.00
N THR A 45 10.66 -12.79 -6.46
CA THR A 45 10.58 -14.23 -6.75
C THR A 45 9.74 -14.52 -8.00
N THR A 46 8.66 -13.76 -8.21
CA THR A 46 7.70 -13.99 -9.30
C THR A 46 8.22 -13.47 -10.65
N ALA A 47 8.79 -12.27 -10.67
CA ALA A 47 9.19 -11.58 -11.90
C ALA A 47 10.32 -12.30 -12.68
N PRO A 48 11.34 -12.90 -12.04
CA PRO A 48 12.32 -13.72 -12.75
C PRO A 48 11.68 -14.91 -13.47
N CYS A 49 10.75 -15.63 -12.83
CA CYS A 49 10.01 -16.73 -13.46
C CYS A 49 9.20 -16.25 -14.67
N VAL A 50 8.59 -15.07 -14.57
CA VAL A 50 7.90 -14.42 -15.71
C VAL A 50 8.88 -14.15 -16.85
N ALA A 51 10.02 -13.51 -16.54
CA ALA A 51 11.03 -13.15 -17.52
C ALA A 51 11.58 -14.37 -18.27
N VAL A 52 11.95 -15.43 -17.54
CA VAL A 52 12.41 -16.70 -18.11
C VAL A 52 11.35 -17.31 -19.02
N ARG A 53 10.09 -17.37 -18.58
CA ARG A 53 9.01 -18.01 -19.34
C ARG A 53 8.57 -17.22 -20.58
N LEU A 54 8.70 -15.89 -20.55
CA LEU A 54 8.47 -15.01 -21.69
C LEU A 54 9.69 -14.90 -22.61
N ASN A 55 10.84 -15.45 -22.21
CA ASN A 55 12.13 -15.26 -22.87
C ASN A 55 12.48 -13.76 -23.04
N LYS A 56 12.32 -13.00 -21.95
CA LYS A 56 12.62 -11.56 -21.90
C LYS A 56 13.68 -11.28 -20.84
N PRO A 57 14.54 -10.27 -21.02
CA PRO A 57 15.50 -9.85 -20.00
C PRO A 57 14.81 -9.50 -18.67
N TYR A 58 15.42 -9.90 -17.56
CA TYR A 58 15.07 -9.43 -16.23
C TYR A 58 16.01 -8.29 -15.80
N ARG A 59 15.45 -7.21 -15.27
CA ARG A 59 16.21 -6.11 -14.65
C ARG A 59 15.52 -5.60 -13.39
N GLN A 60 16.31 -5.15 -12.43
CA GLN A 60 15.78 -4.36 -11.32
C GLN A 60 15.68 -2.90 -11.77
N GLY A 61 14.47 -2.42 -12.00
CA GLY A 61 14.20 -1.01 -12.30
C GLY A 61 13.96 -0.17 -11.05
N PHE A 62 13.38 -0.78 -10.00
CA PHE A 62 13.08 -0.10 -8.74
C PHE A 62 13.95 -0.63 -7.60
N VAL A 63 14.39 0.29 -6.74
CA VAL A 63 15.01 -0.01 -5.46
C VAL A 63 14.06 0.40 -4.35
N LYS A 64 13.78 -0.51 -3.41
CA LYS A 64 12.99 -0.20 -2.22
C LYS A 64 13.88 0.49 -1.19
N ASN A 65 13.44 1.66 -0.71
CA ASN A 65 14.11 2.33 0.38
C ASN A 65 13.89 1.53 1.66
N ARG A 66 14.95 0.91 2.19
CA ARG A 66 14.89 0.07 3.41
C ARG A 66 14.52 0.89 4.64
N TYR A 67 14.93 2.17 4.66
CA TYR A 67 14.68 3.09 5.76
C TYR A 67 13.70 4.17 5.31
N VAL A 68 12.42 3.95 5.59
CA VAL A 68 11.38 4.96 5.42
C VAL A 68 10.90 5.32 6.81
N PHE A 69 11.28 6.50 7.30
CA PHE A 69 10.84 6.99 8.60
C PHE A 69 9.33 7.24 8.59
N ARG A 70 8.69 6.94 9.73
CA ARG A 70 7.34 7.42 10.00
C ARG A 70 7.29 8.91 9.78
N THR A 71 6.37 9.35 8.93
CA THR A 71 6.25 10.77 8.62
C THR A 71 5.59 11.44 9.82
N PHE A 72 6.37 11.98 10.76
CA PHE A 72 5.83 12.82 11.82
C PHE A 72 5.01 13.95 11.20
N ILE A 73 3.82 14.20 11.76
CA ILE A 73 2.77 15.14 11.36
C ILE A 73 3.25 16.16 10.30
N MET A 74 3.06 15.84 9.01
CA MET A 74 3.32 16.78 7.93
C MET A 74 2.02 17.53 7.61
N PRO A 75 1.99 18.87 7.68
CA PRO A 75 0.76 19.64 7.48
C PRO A 75 0.39 19.76 5.99
N GLY A 76 -0.06 18.69 5.33
CA GLY A 76 -0.64 18.78 3.98
C GLY A 76 -0.76 17.46 3.22
N GLN A 77 -1.84 17.32 2.44
CA GLN A 77 -2.16 16.13 1.64
C GLN A 77 -1.20 15.93 0.44
N ALA A 78 -0.74 17.02 -0.17
CA ALA A 78 0.25 17.01 -1.24
C ALA A 78 1.61 16.42 -0.78
N ALA A 79 1.99 16.63 0.48
CA ALA A 79 3.20 16.04 1.06
C ALA A 79 3.06 14.54 1.34
N ARG A 80 1.81 14.04 1.49
CA ARG A 80 1.49 12.62 1.74
C ARG A 80 1.43 11.81 0.44
N GLN A 81 1.05 12.42 -0.68
CA GLN A 81 1.08 11.79 -2.02
C GLN A 81 2.51 11.42 -2.48
N LYS A 82 3.54 12.12 -1.99
CA LYS A 82 4.97 11.74 -2.17
C LYS A 82 5.38 10.43 -1.44
N GLY A 83 4.45 9.73 -0.78
CA GLY A 83 4.72 8.53 0.00
C GLY A 83 5.29 7.35 -0.81
N VAL A 84 4.89 7.17 -2.08
CA VAL A 84 5.44 6.10 -2.94
C VAL A 84 6.87 6.40 -3.35
N ARG A 85 7.16 7.65 -3.75
CA ARG A 85 8.52 8.11 -4.08
C ARG A 85 9.48 8.08 -2.89
N ARG A 86 8.96 8.14 -1.66
CA ARG A 86 9.76 7.89 -0.46
C ARG A 86 10.08 6.41 -0.25
N LYS A 87 9.26 5.51 -0.79
CA LYS A 87 9.37 4.05 -0.61
C LYS A 87 10.13 3.36 -1.74
N LEU A 88 10.07 3.89 -2.95
CA LEU A 88 10.68 3.32 -4.15
C LEU A 88 11.45 4.41 -4.88
N ASN A 89 12.65 4.07 -5.35
CA ASN A 89 13.44 4.89 -6.26
C ASN A 89 13.56 4.17 -7.62
N PRO A 90 13.22 4.83 -8.74
CA PRO A 90 13.48 4.30 -10.06
C PRO A 90 14.96 4.46 -10.43
N MET A 91 15.49 3.53 -11.22
CA MET A 91 16.81 3.62 -11.83
C MET A 91 16.64 4.05 -13.29
N ASP A 92 16.77 5.35 -13.57
CA ASP A 92 16.36 5.94 -14.85
C ASP A 92 16.94 5.23 -16.08
N HIS A 93 18.24 4.90 -16.06
CA HIS A 93 18.91 4.17 -17.15
C HIS A 93 18.33 2.78 -17.42
N GLN A 94 17.62 2.17 -16.46
CA GLN A 94 16.94 0.90 -16.66
C GLN A 94 15.63 1.07 -17.44
N PHE A 95 14.94 2.22 -17.33
CA PHE A 95 13.67 2.51 -17.99
C PHE A 95 13.82 3.25 -19.32
N ALA A 96 14.80 4.15 -19.43
CA ALA A 96 14.96 5.07 -20.55
C ALA A 96 14.88 4.36 -21.91
N GLY A 97 13.91 4.77 -22.73
CA GLY A 97 13.73 4.29 -24.10
C GLY A 97 13.18 2.86 -24.23
N LYS A 98 12.74 2.22 -23.13
CA LYS A 98 12.25 0.84 -23.13
C LYS A 98 10.74 0.73 -22.92
N THR A 99 10.15 -0.28 -23.51
CA THR A 99 8.82 -0.80 -23.14
C THR A 99 8.99 -1.81 -22.01
N VAL A 100 8.44 -1.50 -20.85
CA VAL A 100 8.67 -2.28 -19.61
C VAL A 100 7.43 -3.06 -19.21
N LEU A 101 7.63 -4.30 -18.74
CA LEU A 101 6.62 -5.09 -18.06
C LEU A 101 6.90 -5.09 -16.55
N LEU A 102 6.10 -4.35 -15.80
CA LEU A 102 6.17 -4.31 -14.34
C LEU A 102 5.36 -5.47 -13.75
N VAL A 103 5.97 -6.21 -12.82
CA VAL A 103 5.32 -7.32 -12.11
C VAL A 103 5.15 -6.98 -10.63
N ASP A 104 3.91 -7.07 -10.14
CA ASP A 104 3.57 -6.89 -8.73
C ASP A 104 2.93 -8.15 -8.11
N ASP A 105 3.29 -8.43 -6.87
CA ASP A 105 2.84 -9.56 -6.04
C ASP A 105 2.37 -9.07 -4.66
N ARG A 106 2.19 -7.76 -4.46
CA ARG A 106 1.79 -7.26 -3.15
C ARG A 106 0.37 -7.72 -2.78
N ARG A 107 0.34 -8.81 -2.02
CA ARG A 107 -0.79 -9.20 -1.20
C ARG A 107 -0.96 -8.23 -0.04
N THR A 108 -2.18 -8.24 0.43
CA THR A 108 -2.69 -7.54 1.59
C THR A 108 -1.78 -7.73 2.82
N SER A 109 -1.24 -6.66 3.40
CA SER A 109 -0.46 -6.76 4.65
C SER A 109 -1.40 -7.04 5.81
N ARG A 110 -1.07 -8.03 6.67
CA ARG A 110 -1.70 -8.17 7.98
C ARG A 110 -1.21 -7.02 8.85
N LYS A 111 -2.13 -6.28 9.48
CA LYS A 111 -1.75 -5.49 10.67
C LYS A 111 -1.28 -6.46 11.73
N GLY A 112 0.01 -6.49 12.01
CA GLY A 112 0.57 -7.25 13.11
C GLY A 112 0.09 -6.64 14.42
N ASN A 113 -0.94 -7.20 15.04
CA ASN A 113 -1.22 -6.89 16.44
C ASN A 113 -0.04 -7.43 17.27
N SER A 114 0.81 -6.52 17.76
CA SER A 114 1.89 -6.86 18.68
C SER A 114 1.29 -6.99 20.08
N TYR A 115 1.12 -8.23 20.57
CA TYR A 115 0.78 -8.48 21.96
C TYR A 115 2.04 -8.30 22.82
N ARG A 116 2.00 -7.33 23.73
CA ARG A 116 3.03 -7.19 24.78
C ARG A 116 2.54 -7.94 26.02
N HIS A 117 3.23 -9.01 26.40
CA HIS A 117 3.01 -9.63 27.70
C HIS A 117 3.56 -8.71 28.79
N THR A 118 2.71 -8.26 29.69
CA THR A 118 3.13 -7.67 30.97
C THR A 118 3.12 -8.75 32.03
N SER A 119 4.18 -8.80 32.83
CA SER A 119 4.31 -9.67 34.00
C SER A 119 3.33 -9.21 35.08
N GLY A 120 2.05 -9.58 34.96
CA GLY A 120 1.02 -9.14 35.88
C GLY A 120 -0.40 -9.20 35.32
N GLY A 121 -0.82 -10.37 34.83
CA GLY A 121 -2.23 -10.82 34.76
C GLY A 121 -3.30 -9.97 34.03
N SER A 122 -2.98 -8.79 33.50
CA SER A 122 -3.94 -7.87 32.92
C SER A 122 -3.56 -7.54 31.47
N ARG A 123 -4.40 -8.03 30.56
CA ARG A 123 -4.21 -7.94 29.11
C ARG A 123 -4.59 -6.53 28.65
N LEU A 124 -3.65 -5.59 28.67
CA LEU A 124 -3.88 -4.22 28.20
C LEU A 124 -3.91 -4.20 26.66
N PHE A 125 -5.08 -3.90 26.09
CA PHE A 125 -5.20 -3.58 24.67
C PHE A 125 -4.58 -2.20 24.42
N VAL A 126 -3.36 -2.17 23.88
CA VAL A 126 -2.80 -0.92 23.35
C VAL A 126 -3.19 -0.83 21.88
N SER A 127 -4.15 0.04 21.54
CA SER A 127 -4.36 0.47 20.16
C SER A 127 -3.13 1.26 19.73
N LYS A 128 -2.19 0.60 19.03
CA LYS A 128 -1.19 1.34 18.27
C LYS A 128 -1.91 2.03 17.12
N ASP A 129 -1.92 3.37 17.16
CA ASP A 129 -2.20 4.20 16.01
C ASP A 129 -1.09 4.02 14.96
N ASP A 130 -1.12 2.88 14.27
CA ASP A 130 -0.26 2.60 13.13
C ASP A 130 -0.79 3.37 11.93
N THR A 131 -0.35 4.62 11.82
CA THR A 131 -0.54 5.46 10.61
C THR A 131 0.45 5.14 9.49
N ASP A 132 1.35 4.17 9.71
CA ASP A 132 2.15 3.52 8.68
C ASP A 132 1.68 2.07 8.46
N ALA A 133 0.36 1.86 8.36
CA ALA A 133 -0.14 0.67 7.71
C ALA A 133 0.59 0.56 6.36
N GLU A 134 1.28 -0.57 6.11
CA GLU A 134 1.62 -1.05 4.78
C GLU A 134 0.31 -1.23 4.02
N THR A 135 -0.23 -0.09 3.61
CA THR A 135 -1.58 0.01 3.09
C THR A 135 -1.51 -0.61 1.71
N ILE A 136 -2.44 -1.53 1.54
CA ILE A 136 -2.63 -2.40 0.41
C ILE A 136 -3.02 -1.51 -0.78
N ASN A 137 -2.03 -1.07 -1.55
CA ASN A 137 -2.22 0.09 -2.40
C ASN A 137 -1.88 -0.10 -3.88
N SER A 138 -1.23 -1.20 -4.29
CA SER A 138 -0.85 -1.31 -5.70
C SER A 138 -2.09 -1.48 -6.57
N ILE A 139 -2.75 -2.64 -6.55
CA ILE A 139 -3.96 -2.85 -7.35
C ILE A 139 -5.23 -3.06 -6.52
N VAL A 140 -5.13 -2.87 -5.20
CA VAL A 140 -6.32 -2.88 -4.35
C VAL A 140 -7.00 -1.52 -4.40
N ARG A 141 -6.28 -0.43 -4.16
CA ARG A 141 -6.81 0.95 -4.30
C ARG A 141 -6.34 1.66 -5.58
N GLY A 142 -5.37 1.10 -6.30
CA GLY A 142 -4.85 1.66 -7.56
C GLY A 142 -3.91 2.86 -7.42
N THR A 143 -3.91 3.55 -6.28
CA THR A 143 -3.13 4.77 -6.07
C THR A 143 -1.62 4.53 -6.12
N THR A 144 -1.11 3.44 -5.54
CA THR A 144 0.33 3.13 -5.62
C THR A 144 0.73 2.60 -6.98
N SER A 145 -0.10 1.76 -7.64
CA SER A 145 0.23 1.34 -9.01
C SER A 145 0.26 2.51 -9.98
N LYS A 146 -0.66 3.48 -9.84
CA LYS A 146 -0.64 4.71 -10.63
C LYS A 146 0.68 5.49 -10.46
N GLU A 147 1.11 5.70 -9.22
CA GLU A 147 2.38 6.39 -8.94
C GLU A 147 3.59 5.60 -9.46
N ILE A 148 3.59 4.28 -9.36
CA ILE A 148 4.68 3.43 -9.89
C ILE A 148 4.77 3.53 -11.41
N VAL A 149 3.63 3.45 -12.11
CA VAL A 149 3.58 3.60 -13.57
C VAL A 149 4.05 5.00 -13.98
N LEU A 150 3.62 6.03 -13.25
CA LEU A 150 4.07 7.41 -13.46
C LEU A 150 5.58 7.53 -13.28
N MET A 151 6.15 6.99 -12.20
CA MET A 151 7.59 7.00 -11.96
C MET A 151 8.37 6.29 -13.08
N ALA A 152 7.87 5.17 -13.61
CA ALA A 152 8.49 4.48 -14.73
C ALA A 152 8.46 5.34 -16.01
N LYS A 153 7.35 6.02 -16.30
CA LYS A 153 7.22 6.95 -17.44
C LYS A 153 8.15 8.15 -17.30
N GLU A 154 8.23 8.75 -16.12
CA GLU A 154 9.16 9.86 -15.82
C GLU A 154 10.63 9.44 -15.93
N ALA A 155 10.95 8.19 -15.56
CA ALA A 155 12.26 7.58 -15.75
C ALA A 155 12.58 7.28 -17.24
N GLY A 156 11.66 7.59 -18.15
CA GLY A 156 11.86 7.51 -19.59
C GLY A 156 11.35 6.23 -20.26
N ALA A 157 10.50 5.43 -19.59
CA ALA A 157 9.85 4.29 -20.24
C ALA A 157 8.93 4.75 -21.39
N LYS A 158 9.04 4.11 -22.55
CA LYS A 158 8.17 4.38 -23.73
C LYS A 158 6.74 3.96 -23.48
N LYS A 159 6.57 2.74 -22.97
CA LYS A 159 5.29 2.09 -22.65
C LYS A 159 5.45 1.29 -21.37
N VAL A 160 4.38 1.22 -20.59
CA VAL A 160 4.36 0.48 -19.32
C VAL A 160 3.21 -0.52 -19.33
N TYR A 161 3.56 -1.80 -19.34
CA TYR A 161 2.65 -2.92 -19.08
C TYR A 161 2.71 -3.26 -17.59
N PHE A 162 1.57 -3.64 -17.00
CA PHE A 162 1.49 -3.97 -15.58
C PHE A 162 0.87 -5.36 -15.40
N ALA A 163 1.53 -6.24 -14.66
CA ALA A 163 1.05 -7.58 -14.36
C ALA A 163 0.96 -7.82 -12.85
N SER A 164 -0.18 -8.32 -12.41
CA SER A 164 -0.47 -8.72 -11.04
C SER A 164 -0.39 -10.23 -10.90
N ALA A 165 0.45 -10.71 -10.00
CA ALA A 165 0.50 -12.12 -9.61
C ALA A 165 -0.73 -12.55 -8.77
N ALA A 166 -1.50 -11.59 -8.27
CA ALA A 166 -2.79 -11.84 -7.62
C ALA A 166 -3.97 -11.60 -8.59
N PRO A 167 -5.06 -12.38 -8.49
CA PRO A 167 -6.32 -12.06 -9.13
C PRO A 167 -6.92 -10.74 -8.63
N ARG A 168 -7.95 -10.27 -9.33
CA ARG A 168 -8.67 -9.04 -8.95
C ARG A 168 -9.34 -9.21 -7.59
N ILE A 169 -8.99 -8.34 -6.66
CA ILE A 169 -9.62 -8.27 -5.34
C ILE A 169 -10.88 -7.41 -5.47
N ARG A 170 -12.05 -8.02 -5.26
CA ARG A 170 -13.37 -7.39 -5.46
C ARG A 170 -14.22 -7.37 -4.20
N HIS A 171 -13.86 -8.19 -3.22
CA HIS A 171 -14.65 -8.40 -2.01
C HIS A 171 -13.79 -8.12 -0.77
N PRO A 172 -14.42 -7.72 0.35
CA PRO A 172 -13.71 -7.45 1.60
C PRO A 172 -13.13 -8.74 2.19
N HIS A 173 -12.13 -8.61 3.06
CA HIS A 173 -11.57 -9.76 3.76
C HIS A 173 -12.15 -9.82 5.18
N ILE A 174 -12.68 -10.98 5.58
CA ILE A 174 -13.41 -11.13 6.86
C ILE A 174 -12.62 -11.86 7.95
N TYR A 175 -11.48 -12.49 7.62
CA TYR A 175 -10.65 -13.26 8.56
C TYR A 175 -9.44 -12.49 9.11
N GLY A 176 -9.57 -11.18 9.30
CA GLY A 176 -8.56 -10.36 10.01
C GLY A 176 -7.43 -9.77 9.17
N ILE A 177 -7.48 -9.83 7.84
CA ILE A 177 -6.64 -8.98 6.97
C ILE A 177 -7.40 -7.70 6.65
N ASP A 178 -6.78 -6.55 6.93
CA ASP A 178 -7.41 -5.23 6.79
C ASP A 178 -7.41 -4.76 5.33
N LEU A 179 -8.42 -5.18 4.57
CA LEU A 179 -8.68 -4.67 3.22
C LEU A 179 -9.44 -3.34 3.23
N ALA A 180 -9.28 -2.55 2.16
CA ALA A 180 -10.10 -1.35 1.92
C ALA A 180 -11.60 -1.67 1.86
N SER A 181 -12.46 -0.65 1.96
CA SER A 181 -13.88 -0.82 1.66
C SER A 181 -14.07 -1.23 0.19
N PRO A 182 -15.12 -2.00 -0.16
CA PRO A 182 -15.38 -2.36 -1.55
C PRO A 182 -15.44 -1.13 -2.48
N SER A 183 -16.01 -0.03 -1.99
CA SER A 183 -16.05 1.27 -2.69
C SER A 183 -14.67 1.89 -2.95
N GLU A 184 -13.67 1.58 -2.12
CA GLU A 184 -12.29 2.01 -2.27
C GLU A 184 -11.45 1.04 -3.13
N LEU A 185 -12.01 -0.10 -3.55
CA LEU A 185 -11.30 -1.06 -4.39
C LEU A 185 -11.31 -0.60 -5.86
N ILE A 186 -10.14 -0.51 -6.49
CA ILE A 186 -10.05 -0.10 -7.89
C ILE A 186 -10.75 -1.10 -8.82
N ALA A 187 -10.71 -2.39 -8.48
CA ALA A 187 -11.32 -3.46 -9.27
C ALA A 187 -12.83 -3.66 -8.98
N HIS A 188 -13.40 -2.94 -8.02
CA HIS A 188 -14.83 -2.95 -7.78
C HIS A 188 -15.55 -2.21 -8.91
N GLN A 189 -16.43 -2.91 -9.62
CA GLN A 189 -17.20 -2.40 -10.76
C GLN A 189 -16.37 -1.81 -11.90
N ARG A 190 -15.09 -2.18 -12.03
CA ARG A 190 -14.26 -1.80 -13.18
C ARG A 190 -13.79 -3.01 -13.97
N SER A 191 -13.79 -2.86 -15.29
CA SER A 191 -13.13 -3.73 -16.25
C SER A 191 -11.60 -3.57 -16.17
N VAL A 192 -10.88 -4.51 -16.77
CA VAL A 192 -9.40 -4.47 -16.76
C VAL A 192 -8.87 -3.27 -17.55
N ASP A 193 -9.54 -2.87 -18.63
CA ASP A 193 -9.13 -1.74 -19.47
C ASP A 193 -9.38 -0.40 -18.76
N GLU A 194 -10.48 -0.27 -18.00
CA GLU A 194 -10.72 0.91 -17.15
C GLU A 194 -9.66 1.03 -16.04
N ILE A 195 -9.24 -0.10 -15.46
CA ILE A 195 -8.14 -0.11 -14.48
C ILE A 195 -6.84 0.33 -15.13
N ALA A 196 -6.51 -0.17 -16.32
CA ALA A 196 -5.31 0.21 -17.07
C ALA A 196 -5.29 1.71 -17.35
N THR A 197 -6.41 2.25 -17.83
CA THR A 197 -6.59 3.68 -18.08
C THR A 197 -6.41 4.50 -16.80
N HIS A 198 -7.02 4.05 -15.69
CA HIS A 198 -6.95 4.76 -14.42
C HIS A 198 -5.52 4.87 -13.85
N ILE A 199 -4.71 3.80 -13.99
CA ILE A 199 -3.32 3.79 -13.53
C ILE A 199 -2.33 4.32 -14.57
N GLY A 200 -2.77 4.57 -15.81
CA GLY A 200 -1.95 5.05 -16.91
C GLY A 200 -1.03 4.00 -17.53
N ALA A 201 -1.38 2.71 -17.45
CA ALA A 201 -0.65 1.61 -18.08
C ALA A 201 -1.28 1.24 -19.42
N GLU A 202 -0.49 0.67 -20.34
CA GLU A 202 -0.99 0.31 -21.68
C GLU A 202 -1.89 -0.93 -21.64
N LYS A 203 -1.53 -1.89 -20.79
CA LYS A 203 -2.35 -3.04 -20.42
C LYS A 203 -2.09 -3.41 -18.98
N VAL A 204 -3.15 -3.88 -18.32
CA VAL A 204 -3.09 -4.51 -17.01
C VAL A 204 -3.45 -5.98 -17.18
N ILE A 205 -2.67 -6.88 -16.60
CA ILE A 205 -2.92 -8.32 -16.60
C ILE A 205 -3.03 -8.78 -15.16
N PHE A 206 -4.06 -9.58 -14.87
CA PHE A 206 -4.24 -10.23 -13.57
C PHE A 206 -4.08 -11.74 -13.72
N GLN A 207 -3.51 -12.37 -12.70
CA GLN A 207 -3.52 -13.81 -12.54
C GLN A 207 -4.97 -14.34 -12.52
N ALA A 208 -5.21 -15.49 -13.17
CA ALA A 208 -6.45 -16.23 -13.01
C ALA A 208 -6.54 -16.84 -11.60
N LEU A 209 -7.74 -16.97 -11.05
CA LEU A 209 -7.92 -17.51 -9.70
C LEU A 209 -7.52 -18.99 -9.64
N GLU A 210 -7.87 -19.73 -10.68
CA GLU A 210 -7.60 -21.15 -10.85
C GLU A 210 -6.09 -21.39 -10.91
N ASP A 211 -5.37 -20.57 -11.68
CA ASP A 211 -3.92 -20.63 -11.75
C ASP A 211 -3.22 -20.31 -10.42
N LEU A 212 -3.79 -19.40 -9.62
CA LEU A 212 -3.28 -19.09 -8.27
C LEU A 212 -3.44 -20.29 -7.33
N ILE A 213 -4.61 -20.95 -7.37
CA ILE A 213 -4.89 -22.16 -6.58
C ILE A 213 -3.94 -23.28 -7.02
N ASP A 214 -3.81 -23.51 -8.32
CA ASP A 214 -2.90 -24.50 -8.90
C ASP A 214 -1.44 -24.25 -8.49
N ALA A 215 -0.99 -22.99 -8.53
CA ALA A 215 0.38 -22.64 -8.15
C ALA A 215 0.68 -22.97 -6.68
N CYS A 216 -0.29 -22.76 -5.79
CA CYS A 216 -0.21 -23.15 -4.39
C CYS A 216 -0.21 -24.68 -4.22
N ARG A 217 -1.11 -25.40 -4.90
CA ARG A 217 -1.17 -26.88 -4.86
C ARG A 217 0.09 -27.55 -5.39
N GLN A 218 0.67 -27.01 -6.46
CA GLN A 218 1.91 -27.53 -7.03
C GLN A 218 3.09 -27.43 -6.06
N ALA A 219 3.08 -26.44 -5.18
CA ALA A 219 4.09 -26.24 -4.15
C ALA A 219 3.86 -27.07 -2.86
N ALA A 220 2.78 -27.84 -2.79
CA ALA A 220 2.56 -28.79 -1.71
C ALA A 220 3.45 -30.05 -1.89
N PRO A 221 4.00 -30.61 -0.81
CA PRO A 221 4.88 -31.78 -0.88
C PRO A 221 4.13 -33.02 -1.41
N PRO A 222 4.82 -33.93 -2.12
CA PRO A 222 4.19 -35.10 -2.76
C PRO A 222 3.48 -36.04 -1.77
N GLU A 223 4.00 -36.17 -0.55
CA GLU A 223 3.41 -36.98 0.51
C GLU A 223 2.13 -36.38 1.13
N HIS A 224 1.77 -35.16 0.77
CA HIS A 224 0.57 -34.50 1.27
C HIS A 224 -0.63 -34.96 0.44
N TYR A 225 -1.36 -35.96 0.94
CA TYR A 225 -2.61 -36.50 0.34
C TYR A 225 -3.65 -35.42 -0.01
N ALA A 226 -3.56 -34.23 0.58
CA ALA A 226 -4.44 -33.12 0.27
C ALA A 226 -4.06 -32.32 -0.99
N ARG A 227 -3.03 -32.69 -1.77
CA ARG A 227 -2.59 -31.88 -2.93
C ARG A 227 -3.72 -31.55 -3.91
N GLU A 228 -4.66 -32.48 -4.13
CA GLU A 228 -5.82 -32.29 -5.00
C GLU A 228 -7.07 -31.79 -4.24
N THR A 229 -7.23 -32.17 -2.97
CA THR A 229 -8.41 -31.84 -2.15
C THR A 229 -8.24 -30.58 -1.28
N GLN A 230 -7.07 -29.95 -1.27
CA GLN A 230 -6.81 -28.75 -0.49
C GLN A 230 -7.57 -27.57 -1.08
N GLU A 231 -8.49 -27.06 -0.27
CA GLU A 231 -9.27 -25.86 -0.54
C GLU A 231 -8.57 -24.64 0.05
N PHE A 232 -8.77 -23.50 -0.62
CA PHE A 232 -8.22 -22.23 -0.19
C PHE A 232 -9.35 -21.24 0.10
N GLU A 233 -9.15 -20.39 1.10
CA GLU A 233 -10.01 -19.24 1.30
C GLU A 233 -9.76 -18.24 0.16
N VAL A 234 -10.79 -18.02 -0.66
CA VAL A 234 -10.72 -17.20 -1.88
C VAL A 234 -11.82 -16.15 -1.95
N GLY A 235 -12.55 -15.92 -0.85
CA GLY A 235 -13.71 -15.05 -0.79
C GLY A 235 -13.40 -13.61 -1.22
N VAL A 236 -12.17 -13.13 -1.01
CA VAL A 236 -11.74 -11.80 -1.49
C VAL A 236 -11.77 -11.66 -3.03
N PHE A 237 -11.67 -12.76 -3.76
CA PHE A 237 -11.63 -12.78 -5.23
C PHE A 237 -13.00 -13.04 -5.86
N ASN A 238 -13.81 -13.92 -5.27
CA ASN A 238 -15.08 -14.39 -5.86
C ASN A 238 -16.33 -14.13 -5.00
N GLY A 239 -16.17 -13.66 -3.75
CA GLY A 239 -17.27 -13.38 -2.83
C GLY A 239 -17.79 -14.61 -2.07
N ASN A 240 -17.25 -15.80 -2.31
CA ASN A 240 -17.64 -17.03 -1.65
C ASN A 240 -16.73 -17.29 -0.46
N TYR A 241 -17.26 -17.07 0.74
CA TYR A 241 -16.54 -17.29 1.99
C TYR A 241 -16.87 -18.67 2.57
N VAL A 242 -15.84 -19.34 3.11
CA VAL A 242 -15.99 -20.64 3.77
C VAL A 242 -16.98 -20.57 4.94
N THR A 243 -16.92 -19.51 5.74
CA THR A 243 -17.93 -19.26 6.78
C THR A 243 -19.12 -18.49 6.20
N PRO A 244 -20.37 -18.93 6.45
CA PRO A 244 -21.56 -18.17 6.07
C PRO A 244 -21.52 -16.75 6.62
N VAL A 245 -21.77 -15.77 5.75
CA VAL A 245 -21.79 -14.36 6.13
C VAL A 245 -23.24 -13.93 6.36
N PRO A 246 -23.60 -13.44 7.57
CA PRO A 246 -24.96 -12.97 7.85
C PRO A 246 -25.36 -11.77 6.97
N ASN A 247 -26.66 -11.67 6.69
CA ASN A 247 -27.23 -10.49 6.01
C ASN A 247 -26.90 -9.22 6.80
N GLY A 248 -26.47 -8.17 6.09
CA GLY A 248 -26.09 -6.89 6.70
C GLY A 248 -24.70 -6.85 7.34
N TYR A 249 -23.94 -7.95 7.37
CA TYR A 249 -22.59 -7.96 7.95
C TYR A 249 -21.64 -6.94 7.29
N PHE A 250 -21.63 -6.86 5.96
CA PHE A 250 -20.77 -5.90 5.26
C PHE A 250 -21.20 -4.45 5.49
N ALA A 251 -22.50 -4.16 5.53
CA ALA A 251 -23.00 -2.83 5.90
C ALA A 251 -22.58 -2.46 7.33
N HIS A 252 -22.62 -3.43 8.24
CA HIS A 252 -22.13 -3.24 9.60
C HIS A 252 -20.62 -2.95 9.66
N LEU A 253 -19.80 -3.68 8.88
CA LEU A 253 -18.37 -3.42 8.78
C LEU A 253 -18.07 -2.03 8.20
N GLU A 254 -18.79 -1.61 7.17
CA GLU A 254 -18.62 -0.28 6.56
C GLU A 254 -19.01 0.83 7.53
N ARG A 255 -20.07 0.67 8.31
CA ARG A 255 -20.44 1.62 9.37
C ARG A 255 -19.33 1.75 10.41
N ILE A 256 -18.75 0.63 10.88
CA ILE A 256 -17.62 0.65 11.83
C ILE A 256 -16.43 1.42 11.23
N ARG A 257 -16.11 1.17 9.96
CA ARG A 257 -15.03 1.87 9.24
C ARG A 257 -15.32 3.37 9.13
N GLY A 258 -16.55 3.74 8.79
CA GLY A 258 -17.00 5.12 8.73
C GLY A 258 -16.88 5.83 10.08
N HIS A 259 -17.33 5.19 11.17
CA HIS A 259 -17.17 5.74 12.53
C HIS A 259 -15.71 5.97 12.91
N ASN A 260 -14.82 5.02 12.60
CA ASN A 260 -13.38 5.16 12.85
C ASN A 260 -12.74 6.29 12.01
N LYS A 261 -13.32 6.63 10.86
CA LYS A 261 -12.86 7.73 9.99
C LYS A 261 -13.49 9.08 10.35
N LYS A 262 -14.67 9.11 10.99
CA LYS A 262 -15.47 10.32 11.27
C LYS A 262 -14.63 11.45 11.89
N MET A 263 -13.90 11.16 12.97
CA MET A 263 -13.08 12.19 13.64
C MET A 263 -11.97 12.74 12.73
N LYS A 264 -11.35 11.88 11.92
CA LYS A 264 -10.28 12.28 10.99
C LYS A 264 -10.82 13.16 9.86
N VAL A 265 -12.04 12.88 9.38
CA VAL A 265 -12.70 13.67 8.34
C VAL A 265 -13.07 15.06 8.88
N ILE A 266 -13.67 15.13 10.08
CA ILE A 266 -14.00 16.42 10.73
C ILE A 266 -12.74 17.25 10.95
N GLU A 267 -11.67 16.65 11.46
CA GLU A 267 -10.39 17.36 11.66
C GLU A 267 -9.79 17.84 10.34
N GLY A 268 -9.86 17.02 9.28
CA GLY A 268 -9.41 17.36 7.94
C GLY A 268 -10.19 18.55 7.35
N ALA A 269 -11.51 18.53 7.47
CA ALA A 269 -12.40 19.59 7.00
C ALA A 269 -12.12 20.91 7.73
N ARG A 270 -12.01 20.89 9.07
CA ARG A 270 -11.62 22.07 9.87
C ARG A 270 -10.28 22.65 9.44
N LYS A 271 -9.30 21.79 9.14
CA LYS A 271 -7.98 22.21 8.61
C LYS A 271 -8.08 22.80 7.20
N ALA A 272 -8.94 22.28 6.33
CA ALA A 272 -9.14 22.81 4.99
C ALA A 272 -9.78 24.21 5.04
N VAL A 273 -10.78 24.40 5.92
CA VAL A 273 -11.44 25.70 6.15
C VAL A 273 -10.43 26.71 6.68
N ALA A 274 -9.65 26.36 7.70
CA ALA A 274 -8.62 27.23 8.26
C ALA A 274 -7.53 27.64 7.24
N LYS A 275 -7.31 26.84 6.20
CA LYS A 275 -6.33 27.11 5.13
C LYS A 275 -6.93 27.81 3.91
N GLY A 276 -8.25 28.06 3.90
CA GLY A 276 -8.95 28.68 2.76
C GLY A 276 -9.00 27.79 1.52
N SER A 277 -8.83 26.47 1.66
CA SER A 277 -8.85 25.51 0.55
C SER A 277 -10.06 24.56 0.60
N ALA A 278 -11.05 24.85 1.44
CA ALA A 278 -12.23 24.02 1.67
C ALA A 278 -13.24 24.13 0.52
N GLY A 279 -13.81 22.99 0.13
CA GLY A 279 -15.04 22.96 -0.66
C GLY A 279 -16.29 23.19 0.19
N GLU A 280 -17.45 23.21 -0.44
CA GLU A 280 -18.75 23.39 0.24
C GLU A 280 -19.04 22.26 1.24
N GLU A 281 -18.71 21.02 0.89
CA GLU A 281 -18.87 19.85 1.77
C GLU A 281 -17.96 19.92 3.01
N ASP A 282 -16.69 20.34 2.84
CA ASP A 282 -15.75 20.54 3.96
C ASP A 282 -16.27 21.62 4.91
N PHE A 283 -16.86 22.68 4.37
CA PHE A 283 -17.45 23.76 5.16
C PHE A 283 -18.63 23.27 5.99
N GLN A 284 -19.54 22.50 5.38
CA GLN A 284 -20.69 21.91 6.08
C GLN A 284 -20.25 20.91 7.16
N ILE A 285 -19.27 20.05 6.87
CA ILE A 285 -18.71 19.10 7.84
C ILE A 285 -18.03 19.82 9.01
N ALA A 286 -17.29 20.90 8.74
CA ALA A 286 -16.60 21.67 9.78
C ALA A 286 -17.59 22.39 10.71
N THR A 287 -18.73 22.83 10.16
CA THR A 287 -19.75 23.62 10.86
C THR A 287 -20.76 22.76 11.59
N ASN A 288 -21.37 21.80 10.90
CA ASN A 288 -22.47 20.98 11.41
C ASN A 288 -21.97 19.67 12.05
N GLY A 289 -20.68 19.36 11.91
CA GLY A 289 -20.16 18.03 12.22
C GLY A 289 -20.45 17.03 11.11
N ALA A 290 -20.21 15.75 11.39
CA ALA A 290 -20.40 14.70 10.40
C ALA A 290 -21.22 13.51 10.92
N GLU A 291 -21.90 12.84 10.02
CA GLU A 291 -22.65 11.60 10.26
C GLU A 291 -22.13 10.47 9.37
N VAL A 292 -22.41 9.24 9.76
CA VAL A 292 -22.02 8.04 9.00
C VAL A 292 -23.26 7.44 8.39
N THR A 293 -23.31 7.36 7.06
CA THR A 293 -24.41 6.75 6.31
C THR A 293 -24.43 5.22 6.46
N GLU A 294 -25.50 4.57 6.01
CA GLU A 294 -25.63 3.10 6.02
C GLU A 294 -24.52 2.39 5.21
N ASP A 295 -23.98 3.05 4.18
CA ASP A 295 -22.87 2.56 3.37
C ASP A 295 -21.49 2.98 3.90
N GLY A 296 -21.42 3.55 5.11
CA GLY A 296 -20.18 3.86 5.81
C GLY A 296 -19.47 5.14 5.34
N ARG A 297 -20.12 5.97 4.51
CA ARG A 297 -19.59 7.29 4.12
C ARG A 297 -19.78 8.28 5.24
N VAL A 298 -18.80 9.17 5.38
CA VAL A 298 -18.87 10.27 6.35
C VAL A 298 -19.36 11.50 5.59
N VAL A 299 -20.55 12.00 5.94
CA VAL A 299 -21.20 13.15 5.30
C VAL A 299 -21.45 14.25 6.32
N ALA A 300 -21.71 15.49 5.86
CA ALA A 300 -22.13 16.55 6.77
C ALA A 300 -23.41 16.16 7.53
N ALA A 301 -23.46 16.44 8.83
CA ALA A 301 -24.69 16.25 9.58
C ALA A 301 -25.78 17.21 9.04
N SER A 302 -27.01 16.72 8.88
CA SER A 302 -28.12 17.57 8.48
C SER A 302 -28.37 18.63 9.54
N SER A 303 -28.58 19.88 9.12
CA SER A 303 -28.97 20.99 9.99
C SER A 303 -30.42 20.85 10.45
N THR A 304 -30.75 19.78 11.15
CA THR A 304 -32.01 19.64 11.90
C THR A 304 -31.68 19.76 13.37
N GLY A 305 -31.48 21.01 13.79
CA GLY A 305 -31.06 21.35 15.15
C GLY A 305 -30.38 22.71 15.22
N ALA A 306 -30.99 23.75 14.67
CA ALA A 306 -30.84 25.06 15.29
C ALA A 306 -31.52 24.93 16.67
N ASP A 307 -30.73 24.62 17.70
CA ASP A 307 -30.97 24.86 19.14
C ASP A 307 -29.97 24.06 19.99
N ASP A 308 -28.67 24.26 19.78
CA ASP A 308 -27.72 24.27 20.90
C ASP A 308 -26.51 25.15 20.54
N ALA A 309 -26.80 26.43 20.35
CA ALA A 309 -25.80 27.46 20.44
C ALA A 309 -25.46 27.71 21.92
N SER A 310 -24.73 26.78 22.54
CA SER A 310 -23.96 27.13 23.74
C SER A 310 -22.71 27.89 23.30
N MET A 311 -22.91 29.19 23.14
CA MET A 311 -21.87 30.21 23.11
C MET A 311 -20.93 30.00 24.30
N VAL A 312 -19.73 29.46 24.07
CA VAL A 312 -18.64 29.60 25.03
C VAL A 312 -18.06 30.99 24.82
N ASN A 313 -18.65 31.94 25.55
CA ASN A 313 -18.07 33.26 25.77
C ASN A 313 -16.62 33.10 26.23
N GLY A 314 -15.75 33.89 25.61
CA GLY A 314 -14.38 34.04 26.06
C GLY A 314 -14.37 34.58 27.48
N ASP A 315 -13.80 33.82 28.40
CA ASP A 315 -13.17 34.36 29.59
C ASP A 315 -11.88 33.60 29.83
N THR A 316 -10.80 34.35 29.89
CA THR A 316 -9.44 33.84 30.04
C THR A 316 -9.17 33.73 31.54
N PRO A 317 -8.89 32.54 32.11
CA PRO A 317 -8.37 32.49 33.47
C PRO A 317 -6.86 32.71 33.41
N ALA A 318 -6.42 33.80 34.01
CA ALA A 318 -5.01 34.11 34.24
C ALA A 318 -4.32 32.95 35.01
N VAL A 319 -3.26 32.39 34.43
CA VAL A 319 -2.37 31.47 35.14
C VAL A 319 -1.27 32.29 35.82
N PRO A 320 -0.94 32.05 37.11
CA PRO A 320 -0.02 32.89 37.85
C PRO A 320 1.42 32.71 37.35
N SER A 321 2.10 33.84 37.17
CA SER A 321 3.52 33.95 36.86
C SER A 321 4.39 33.41 38.02
N ILE A 322 5.14 32.34 37.78
CA ILE A 322 6.31 31.99 38.59
C ILE A 322 7.56 32.51 37.87
N LYS A 323 8.14 33.60 38.40
CA LYS A 323 9.43 34.13 38.00
C LYS A 323 10.55 33.19 38.48
N ARG A 324 11.35 32.64 37.56
CA ARG A 324 12.76 32.34 37.80
C ARG A 324 13.61 33.03 36.71
N LYS A 325 14.68 33.67 37.15
CA LYS A 325 15.45 34.68 36.43
C LYS A 325 16.85 34.14 36.12
N ARG A 326 17.26 34.30 34.84
CA ARG A 326 18.62 34.30 34.25
C ARG A 326 19.35 32.94 34.24
N THR A 327 20.11 32.58 33.20
CA THR A 327 21.11 33.35 32.43
C THR A 327 21.13 33.03 30.93
N ILE A 328 21.71 33.98 30.18
CA ILE A 328 22.08 33.96 28.77
C ILE A 328 23.37 33.17 28.64
N ASP A 329 23.47 32.28 27.65
CA ASP A 329 24.74 31.93 27.00
C ASP A 329 24.50 31.84 25.48
N ASP A 330 25.12 32.79 24.77
CA ASP A 330 25.33 32.81 23.34
C ASP A 330 26.30 31.69 22.98
N GLU A 331 25.89 30.69 22.19
CA GLU A 331 26.83 29.93 21.36
C GLU A 331 26.32 29.84 19.93
N SER A 332 27.08 30.48 19.06
CA SER A 332 27.03 30.47 17.61
C SER A 332 27.20 29.06 17.06
N GLY A 333 26.13 28.48 16.52
CA GLY A 333 26.23 27.28 15.69
C GLY A 333 27.06 27.57 14.43
N PRO A 334 28.03 26.72 14.04
CA PRO A 334 28.86 26.98 12.88
C PRO A 334 28.07 26.85 11.58
N ALA A 335 28.44 27.74 10.65
CA ALA A 335 27.84 27.96 9.35
C ALA A 335 27.80 26.74 8.43
N SER A 336 26.80 26.76 7.54
CA SER A 336 26.60 25.88 6.39
C SER A 336 27.89 25.63 5.59
N ARG A 337 28.27 24.36 5.42
CA ARG A 337 29.21 23.93 4.37
C ARG A 337 28.44 23.47 3.13
N PRO A 338 28.87 23.84 1.91
CA PRO A 338 28.23 23.41 0.68
C PRO A 338 28.50 21.92 0.43
N LEU A 339 27.45 21.17 0.10
CA LEU A 339 27.52 19.75 -0.30
C LEU A 339 28.15 19.64 -1.70
N TYR A 340 29.47 19.57 -1.75
CA TYR A 340 30.22 18.93 -2.83
C TYR A 340 31.30 18.04 -2.19
N SER A 341 30.92 16.84 -1.78
CA SER A 341 31.85 15.72 -1.64
C SER A 341 31.14 14.42 -2.00
N GLN A 342 31.69 13.70 -2.97
CA GLN A 342 31.28 12.36 -3.34
C GLN A 342 32.04 11.37 -2.46
N ASP A 343 31.33 10.57 -1.66
CA ASP A 343 31.93 9.42 -0.98
C ASP A 343 31.81 8.19 -1.88
N ILE A 344 32.94 7.78 -2.46
CA ILE A 344 33.14 6.46 -3.06
C ILE A 344 33.78 5.61 -1.96
N ALA A 345 32.98 4.74 -1.33
CA ALA A 345 33.52 3.65 -0.53
C ALA A 345 33.34 2.35 -1.31
N ILE A 346 34.34 2.04 -2.14
CA ILE A 346 34.60 0.71 -2.68
C ILE A 346 35.75 0.11 -1.85
N HIS A 347 35.62 -1.18 -1.55
CA HIS A 347 36.58 -2.13 -0.98
C HIS A 347 36.47 -2.43 0.52
N ASN A 348 35.83 -3.58 0.77
CA ASN A 348 36.13 -4.46 1.88
C ASN A 348 37.46 -5.17 1.58
N HIS A 349 38.54 -4.71 2.20
CA HIS A 349 39.83 -5.40 2.23
C HIS A 349 40.26 -5.48 3.70
N ASN A 350 39.92 -6.60 4.32
CA ASN A 350 40.67 -7.21 5.42
C ASN A 350 40.16 -8.65 5.54
N ASP A 351 40.69 -9.49 4.65
CA ASP A 351 40.59 -10.94 4.74
C ASP A 351 41.99 -11.47 4.41
N TYR A 352 42.89 -11.41 5.39
CA TYR A 352 44.10 -12.23 5.48
C TYR A 352 44.43 -12.43 6.95
N GLY A 353 44.43 -13.69 7.37
CA GLY A 353 45.08 -14.15 8.58
C GLY A 353 46.46 -14.71 8.25
N GLU A 354 47.44 -14.37 9.07
CA GLU A 354 48.73 -15.03 9.32
C GLU A 354 48.96 -14.82 10.84
N GLY A 355 49.27 -15.79 11.71
CA GLY A 355 50.48 -16.63 11.71
C GLY A 355 51.72 -15.72 11.75
N ASP A 356 52.64 -15.66 12.71
CA ASP A 356 53.06 -16.47 13.85
C ASP A 356 53.83 -15.54 14.80
N GLU A 357 53.84 -15.84 16.10
CA GLU A 357 55.05 -15.88 16.97
C GLU A 357 54.75 -16.65 18.27
#